data_AF-Q2GL73-F1
#
_entry.id   AF-Q2GL73-F1
#
_cell.length_a   1.000
_cell.length_b   1.000
_cell.length_c   1.000
_cell.angle_alpha   90.00
_cell.angle_beta   90.00
_cell.angle_gamma   90.00
#
_symmetry.space_group_name_H-M   'P 1'
#
loop_
_entity.id
_entity.type
_entity.pdbx_description
1 polymer ?
#
loop_
_entity_poly.entity_id
_entity_poly.type
_entity_poly.pdbx_seq_one_letter_code
_entity_poly.pdbx_strand_id
1 'polypeptide(L)'
;MSRKIAVVLFNLGGPASLREVESFLFNMFNDSHIVSAPRPFRYFLAKAISKLRARSSREIYTLMGGKSIVEQETAKQAIALEELLNKNAETGCSYKVFTCMRYSAPNALTVLGDIDEYKPCKVVLLPMYPQYSSATTQSSIEDWFSTSHKAGYSFWTDIIWDYHSDEHFIAAHCKLISEAYEKALALNARARILFSAHSLPVSFIEKGDPYKQQLRQTVLSILQNMGLQSIDNTLCYQSKLGPVRWLEPSTKSELLRACNDNVSVVLVPIAFVSENSETLVELDIEYKALVGEKKFIRVPTLGTDPKFIECLCNLVLAKQ
;
A
#
# COMPACT_ATOMS: atom_id res chain seq x y z
N MET A 1 -33.51 -15.48 -4.66
CA MET A 1 -33.13 -14.06 -4.79
C MET A 1 -31.65 -14.00 -5.11
N SER A 2 -31.23 -13.19 -6.08
CA SER A 2 -29.79 -13.04 -6.38
C SER A 2 -29.11 -12.29 -5.23
N ARG A 3 -28.05 -12.86 -4.65
CA ARG A 3 -27.22 -12.21 -3.64
C ARG A 3 -26.19 -11.33 -4.35
N LYS A 4 -26.28 -10.02 -4.14
CA LYS A 4 -25.33 -9.05 -4.67
C LYS A 4 -24.38 -8.63 -3.56
N ILE A 5 -23.07 -8.76 -3.79
CA ILE A 5 -22.04 -8.39 -2.83
C ILE A 5 -21.18 -7.28 -3.44
N ALA A 6 -21.06 -6.17 -2.73
CA ALA A 6 -20.13 -5.10 -3.09
C ALA A 6 -18.81 -5.32 -2.35
N VAL A 7 -17.69 -5.22 -3.04
CA VAL A 7 -16.34 -5.24 -2.46
C VAL A 7 -15.73 -3.87 -2.64
N VAL A 8 -15.16 -3.29 -1.60
CA VAL A 8 -14.55 -1.95 -1.66
C VAL A 8 -13.06 -2.06 -1.38
N LEU A 9 -12.25 -1.78 -2.40
CA LEU A 9 -10.80 -1.71 -2.29
C LEU A 9 -10.38 -0.36 -1.74
N PHE A 10 -9.82 -0.31 -0.53
CA PHE A 10 -9.31 0.93 0.04
C PHE A 10 -7.84 1.15 -0.29
N ASN A 11 -7.50 2.35 -0.77
CA ASN A 11 -6.13 2.79 -0.91
C ASN A 11 -5.99 4.28 -0.52
N LEU A 12 -4.77 4.80 -0.40
CA LEU A 12 -4.55 6.19 0.01
C LEU A 12 -5.01 7.14 -1.11
N GLY A 13 -4.82 6.67 -2.34
CA GLY A 13 -5.00 7.44 -3.55
C GLY A 13 -3.82 8.35 -3.84
N GLY A 14 -4.09 9.39 -4.61
CA GLY A 14 -3.10 10.37 -5.00
C GLY A 14 -3.71 11.44 -5.90
N PRO A 15 -3.00 12.55 -6.13
CA PRO A 15 -3.51 13.65 -6.92
C PRO A 15 -3.67 13.24 -8.39
N ALA A 16 -4.83 13.53 -8.99
CA ALA A 16 -5.09 13.26 -10.40
C ALA A 16 -4.39 14.26 -11.34
N SER A 17 -3.88 15.35 -10.78
CA SER A 17 -3.12 16.38 -11.49
C SER A 17 -2.18 17.14 -10.55
N LEU A 18 -1.16 17.81 -11.11
CA LEU A 18 -0.26 18.68 -10.34
C LEU A 18 -0.98 19.80 -9.54
N ARG A 19 -2.18 20.20 -9.98
CA ARG A 19 -3.01 21.22 -9.32
C ARG A 19 -3.62 20.69 -8.02
N GLU A 20 -3.91 19.40 -7.96
CA GLU A 20 -4.54 18.73 -6.81
C GLU A 20 -3.54 18.27 -5.75
N VAL A 21 -2.23 18.43 -5.98
CA VAL A 21 -1.19 18.01 -5.03
C VAL A 21 -1.39 18.67 -3.66
N GLU A 22 -1.67 19.97 -3.61
CA GLU A 22 -1.84 20.67 -2.32
C GLU A 22 -3.10 20.19 -1.59
N SER A 23 -4.22 19.97 -2.30
CA SER A 23 -5.46 19.47 -1.70
C SER A 23 -5.32 18.03 -1.20
N PHE A 24 -4.64 17.17 -1.96
CA PHE A 24 -4.32 15.81 -1.54
C PHE A 24 -3.48 15.81 -0.25
N LEU A 25 -2.40 16.58 -0.21
CA LEU A 25 -1.56 16.71 0.98
C LEU A 25 -2.34 17.29 2.17
N PHE A 26 -3.20 18.28 1.93
CA PHE A 26 -4.03 18.86 2.97
C PHE A 26 -4.97 17.80 3.58
N ASN A 27 -5.65 17.00 2.75
CA ASN A 27 -6.51 15.92 3.22
C ASN A 27 -5.74 14.92 4.09
N MET A 28 -4.56 14.50 3.62
CA MET A 28 -3.68 13.57 4.35
C MET A 28 -3.22 14.13 5.70
N PHE A 29 -2.70 15.35 5.74
CA PHE A 29 -2.20 15.94 6.99
C PHE A 29 -3.31 16.42 7.94
N ASN A 30 -4.55 16.55 7.47
CA ASN A 30 -5.70 16.88 8.31
C ASN A 30 -6.36 15.64 8.95
N ASP A 31 -5.83 14.45 8.68
CA ASP A 31 -6.22 13.21 9.33
C ASP A 31 -5.60 13.09 10.74
N SER A 32 -6.42 12.68 11.73
CA SER A 32 -5.99 12.39 13.10
C SER A 32 -5.00 11.24 13.19
N HIS A 33 -5.13 10.27 12.28
CA HIS A 33 -4.29 9.07 12.23
C HIS A 33 -2.92 9.34 11.64
N ILE A 34 -2.75 10.44 10.89
CA ILE A 34 -1.44 10.88 10.37
C ILE A 34 -0.84 11.95 11.29
N VAL A 35 -1.64 12.96 11.66
CA VAL A 35 -1.22 14.06 12.54
C VAL A 35 -2.09 14.06 13.78
N SER A 36 -1.53 13.58 14.91
CA SER A 36 -2.23 13.46 16.19
C SER A 36 -2.43 14.79 16.94
N ALA A 37 -2.80 15.85 16.24
CA ALA A 37 -3.20 17.13 16.82
C ALA A 37 -4.74 17.25 16.89
N PRO A 38 -5.30 17.90 17.92
CA PRO A 38 -6.73 18.18 17.99
C PRO A 38 -7.14 19.27 16.99
N ARG A 39 -8.43 19.33 16.64
CA ARG A 39 -9.01 20.48 15.93
C ARG A 39 -9.19 21.65 16.92
N PRO A 40 -8.97 22.91 16.49
CA PRO A 40 -8.67 23.36 15.13
C PRO A 40 -7.18 23.39 14.77
N PHE A 41 -6.26 23.13 15.70
CA PHE A 41 -4.81 23.22 15.47
C PHE A 41 -4.33 22.34 14.31
N ARG A 42 -4.86 21.11 14.20
CA ARG A 42 -4.53 20.19 13.10
C ARG A 42 -4.86 20.78 11.73
N TYR A 43 -5.97 21.50 11.58
CA TYR A 43 -6.36 22.11 10.32
C TYR A 43 -5.32 23.15 9.86
N PHE A 44 -4.90 24.02 10.79
CA PHE A 44 -3.89 25.04 10.49
C PHE A 44 -2.52 24.41 10.20
N LEU A 45 -2.15 23.37 10.95
CA LEU A 45 -0.92 22.62 10.72
C LEU A 45 -0.94 21.93 9.35
N ALA A 46 -2.04 21.25 9.00
CA ALA A 46 -2.22 20.61 7.71
C ALA A 46 -2.10 21.61 6.55
N LYS A 47 -2.71 22.79 6.68
CA LYS A 47 -2.63 23.87 5.68
C LYS A 47 -1.21 24.42 5.52
N ALA A 48 -0.47 24.55 6.61
CA ALA A 48 0.92 25.00 6.55
C ALA A 48 1.82 23.94 5.90
N ILE A 49 1.73 22.69 6.36
CA ILE A 49 2.54 21.58 5.84
C ILE A 49 2.23 21.31 4.37
N SER A 50 0.95 21.30 3.98
CA SER A 50 0.56 21.05 2.58
C SER A 50 1.15 22.09 1.63
N LYS A 51 1.11 23.37 1.99
CA LYS A 51 1.73 24.46 1.20
C LYS A 51 3.24 24.32 1.09
N LEU A 52 3.91 24.08 2.22
CA LEU A 52 5.37 23.94 2.26
C LEU A 52 5.84 22.76 1.40
N ARG A 53 5.08 21.65 1.42
CA ARG A 53 5.44 20.41 0.72
C ARG A 53 4.88 20.30 -0.69
N ALA A 54 3.96 21.19 -1.09
CA ALA A 54 3.34 21.13 -2.41
C ALA A 54 4.38 21.24 -3.53
N ARG A 55 5.41 22.07 -3.37
CA ARG A 55 6.46 22.23 -4.38
C ARG A 55 7.22 20.93 -4.64
N SER A 56 7.85 20.36 -3.61
CA SER A 56 8.61 19.12 -3.76
C SER A 56 7.73 17.95 -4.21
N SER A 57 6.48 17.90 -3.73
CA SER A 57 5.54 16.85 -4.14
C SER A 57 5.11 16.99 -5.61
N ARG A 58 4.95 18.22 -6.12
CA ARG A 58 4.71 18.45 -7.56
C ARG A 58 5.90 18.01 -8.41
N GLU A 59 7.13 18.22 -7.95
CA GLU A 59 8.34 17.75 -8.65
C GLU A 59 8.33 16.21 -8.75
N ILE A 60 8.02 15.50 -7.66
CA ILE A 60 7.82 14.04 -7.65
C ILE A 60 6.76 13.61 -8.66
N TYR A 61 5.55 14.17 -8.60
CA TYR A 61 4.49 13.78 -9.54
C TYR A 61 4.79 14.19 -10.99
N THR A 62 5.60 15.22 -11.23
CA THR A 62 6.05 15.59 -12.58
C THR A 62 6.91 14.48 -13.18
N LEU A 63 7.79 13.86 -12.39
CA LEU A 63 8.59 12.70 -12.83
C LEU A 63 7.71 11.48 -13.17
N MET A 64 6.50 11.41 -12.62
CA MET A 64 5.51 10.37 -12.90
C MET A 64 4.54 10.71 -14.04
N GLY A 65 4.81 11.78 -14.80
CA GLY A 65 3.92 12.23 -15.89
C GLY A 65 2.78 13.14 -15.44
N GLY A 66 2.88 13.74 -14.25
CA GLY A 66 2.01 14.82 -13.77
C GLY A 66 0.83 14.40 -12.90
N LYS A 67 0.71 13.11 -12.55
CA LYS A 67 -0.38 12.56 -11.72
C LYS A 67 0.02 11.27 -11.01
N SER A 68 -0.75 10.89 -9.99
CA SER A 68 -0.65 9.56 -9.38
C SER A 68 -1.24 8.48 -10.28
N ILE A 69 -0.66 7.27 -10.22
CA ILE A 69 -1.16 6.07 -10.89
C ILE A 69 -1.86 5.10 -9.93
N VAL A 70 -1.90 5.40 -8.62
CA VAL A 70 -2.41 4.48 -7.59
C VAL A 70 -3.86 4.07 -7.85
N GLU A 71 -4.71 5.02 -8.23
CA GLU A 71 -6.11 4.74 -8.58
C GLU A 71 -6.19 3.80 -9.79
N GLN A 72 -5.40 4.06 -10.83
CA GLN A 72 -5.39 3.26 -12.05
C GLN A 72 -4.92 1.82 -11.79
N GLU A 73 -3.87 1.65 -10.98
CA GLU A 73 -3.38 0.33 -10.57
C GLU A 73 -4.40 -0.40 -9.69
N THR A 74 -5.05 0.30 -8.76
CA THR A 74 -6.11 -0.27 -7.91
C THR A 74 -7.34 -0.65 -8.75
N ALA A 75 -7.68 0.12 -9.79
CA ALA A 75 -8.78 -0.19 -10.70
C ALA A 75 -8.50 -1.44 -11.54
N LYS A 76 -7.26 -1.65 -12.00
CA LYS A 76 -6.86 -2.92 -12.67
C LYS A 76 -7.01 -4.11 -11.72
N GLN A 77 -6.60 -3.95 -10.47
CA GLN A 77 -6.78 -4.97 -9.43
C GLN A 77 -8.26 -5.24 -9.15
N ALA A 78 -9.10 -4.21 -9.09
CA ALA A 78 -10.54 -4.34 -8.93
C ALA A 78 -11.19 -5.14 -10.07
N ILE A 79 -10.81 -4.86 -11.32
CA ILE A 79 -11.31 -5.59 -12.49
C ILE A 79 -10.91 -7.07 -12.42
N ALA A 80 -9.63 -7.35 -12.20
CA ALA A 80 -9.13 -8.73 -12.12
C ALA A 80 -9.78 -9.52 -10.96
N LEU A 81 -9.99 -8.86 -9.81
CA LEU A 81 -10.69 -9.44 -8.67
C LEU A 81 -12.17 -9.68 -8.98
N GLU A 82 -12.87 -8.72 -9.59
CA GLU A 82 -14.29 -8.85 -9.97
C GLU A 82 -14.51 -10.03 -10.92
N GLU A 83 -13.64 -10.18 -11.93
CA GLU A 83 -13.67 -11.30 -12.87
C GLU A 83 -13.48 -12.64 -12.14
N LEU A 84 -12.48 -12.73 -11.26
CA LEU A 84 -12.20 -13.97 -10.53
C LEU A 84 -13.30 -14.33 -9.51
N LEU A 85 -13.84 -13.33 -8.81
CA LEU A 85 -14.95 -13.51 -7.87
C LEU A 85 -16.20 -14.02 -8.58
N ASN A 86 -16.57 -13.41 -9.71
CA ASN A 86 -17.75 -13.84 -10.45
C ASN A 86 -17.55 -15.20 -11.15
N LYS A 87 -16.32 -15.53 -11.54
CA LYS A 87 -15.98 -16.89 -12.03
C LYS A 87 -16.14 -17.96 -10.95
N ASN A 88 -15.81 -17.63 -9.70
CA ASN A 88 -15.88 -18.54 -8.56
C ASN A 88 -17.16 -18.39 -7.73
N ALA A 89 -18.13 -17.60 -8.20
CA ALA A 89 -19.34 -17.29 -7.46
C ALA A 89 -20.27 -18.53 -7.36
N GLU A 90 -20.87 -18.71 -6.18
CA GLU A 90 -21.97 -19.66 -6.03
C GLU A 90 -23.16 -19.28 -6.92
N THR A 91 -23.98 -20.27 -7.28
CA THR A 91 -25.16 -20.03 -8.13
C THR A 91 -26.08 -18.99 -7.50
N GLY A 92 -26.32 -17.89 -8.22
CA GLY A 92 -27.17 -16.79 -7.77
C GLY A 92 -26.44 -15.70 -6.98
N CYS A 93 -25.13 -15.80 -6.78
CA CYS A 93 -24.29 -14.74 -6.23
C CYS A 93 -23.64 -13.91 -7.35
N SER A 94 -23.54 -12.59 -7.18
CA SER A 94 -22.74 -11.72 -8.05
C SER A 94 -21.99 -10.68 -7.25
N TYR A 95 -20.81 -10.31 -7.76
CA TYR A 95 -19.88 -9.39 -7.13
C TYR A 95 -19.69 -8.14 -7.98
N LYS A 96 -19.59 -7.00 -7.31
CA LYS A 96 -19.11 -5.75 -7.90
C LYS A 96 -17.99 -5.19 -7.04
N VAL A 97 -16.85 -4.87 -7.65
CA VAL A 97 -15.68 -4.33 -6.95
C VAL A 97 -15.56 -2.83 -7.24
N PHE A 98 -15.47 -2.04 -6.19
CA PHE A 98 -15.33 -0.60 -6.21
C PHE A 98 -13.96 -0.20 -5.66
N THR A 99 -13.40 0.90 -6.15
CA THR A 99 -12.18 1.50 -5.59
C THR A 99 -12.56 2.70 -4.72
N CYS A 100 -11.91 2.87 -3.58
CA CYS A 100 -12.13 3.99 -2.68
C CYS A 100 -10.81 4.53 -2.15
N MET A 101 -10.55 5.80 -2.44
CA MET A 101 -9.34 6.52 -2.09
C MET A 101 -9.56 7.36 -0.85
N ARG A 102 -8.64 7.26 0.11
CA ARG A 102 -8.74 7.93 1.40
C ARG A 102 -8.59 9.45 1.30
N TYR A 103 -7.69 9.94 0.45
CA TYR A 103 -7.32 11.36 0.37
C TYR A 103 -7.52 11.98 -1.02
N SER A 104 -8.00 11.20 -2.00
CA SER A 104 -8.31 11.64 -3.37
C SER A 104 -9.65 11.06 -3.84
N ALA A 105 -10.05 11.36 -5.08
CA ALA A 105 -11.18 10.69 -5.72
C ALA A 105 -10.76 9.30 -6.26
N PRO A 106 -11.71 8.36 -6.44
CA PRO A 106 -13.07 8.37 -5.89
C PRO A 106 -13.04 8.21 -4.36
N ASN A 107 -13.75 9.06 -3.62
CA ASN A 107 -13.76 9.03 -2.15
C ASN A 107 -14.96 8.25 -1.60
N ALA A 108 -15.00 8.04 -0.28
CA ALA A 108 -16.05 7.27 0.38
C ALA A 108 -17.46 7.76 0.02
N LEU A 109 -17.70 9.08 -0.03
CA LEU A 109 -19.03 9.63 -0.33
C LEU A 109 -19.50 9.26 -1.75
N THR A 110 -18.61 9.37 -2.73
CA THR A 110 -18.91 8.97 -4.12
C THR A 110 -19.22 7.48 -4.19
N VAL A 111 -18.34 6.65 -3.62
CA VAL A 111 -18.45 5.18 -3.70
C VAL A 111 -19.69 4.67 -2.96
N LEU A 112 -20.07 5.29 -1.84
CA LEU A 112 -21.30 4.95 -1.13
C LEU A 112 -22.55 5.17 -2.00
N GLY A 113 -22.58 6.23 -2.82
CA GLY A 113 -23.65 6.47 -3.79
C GLY A 113 -23.72 5.38 -4.85
N ASP A 114 -22.58 4.99 -5.41
CA ASP A 114 -22.51 3.92 -6.41
C ASP A 114 -22.94 2.56 -5.83
N ILE A 115 -22.61 2.29 -4.56
CA ILE A 115 -23.05 1.08 -3.85
C ILE A 115 -24.55 1.09 -3.60
N ASP A 116 -25.13 2.22 -3.20
CA ASP A 116 -26.57 2.35 -3.00
C ASP A 116 -27.36 2.08 -4.29
N GLU A 117 -26.84 2.53 -5.44
CA GLU A 117 -27.40 2.20 -6.75
C GLU A 117 -27.30 0.71 -7.07
N TYR A 118 -26.18 0.06 -6.74
CA TYR A 118 -25.98 -1.37 -6.97
C TYR A 118 -26.91 -2.26 -6.12
N LYS A 119 -27.33 -1.76 -4.95
CA LYS A 119 -28.22 -2.42 -3.97
C LYS A 119 -27.70 -3.79 -3.52
N PRO A 120 -26.48 -3.89 -2.96
CA PRO A 120 -25.98 -5.15 -2.45
C PRO A 120 -26.69 -5.55 -1.16
N CYS A 121 -26.75 -6.84 -0.87
CA CYS A 121 -27.13 -7.33 0.45
C CYS A 121 -25.98 -7.26 1.45
N LYS A 122 -24.73 -7.11 0.98
CA LYS A 122 -23.52 -7.10 1.80
C LYS A 122 -22.41 -6.26 1.17
N VAL A 123 -21.63 -5.58 2.00
CA VAL A 123 -20.42 -4.85 1.61
C VAL A 123 -19.21 -5.50 2.30
N VAL A 124 -18.15 -5.79 1.56
CA VAL A 124 -16.87 -6.27 2.10
C VAL A 124 -15.83 -5.17 1.92
N LEU A 125 -15.24 -4.71 3.01
CA LEU A 125 -14.19 -3.71 3.02
C LEU A 125 -12.83 -4.40 2.98
N LEU A 126 -12.05 -4.12 1.94
CA LEU A 126 -10.77 -4.75 1.66
C LEU A 126 -9.67 -3.69 1.46
N PRO A 127 -8.89 -3.37 2.49
CA PRO A 127 -7.74 -2.49 2.36
C PRO A 127 -6.66 -3.08 1.44
N MET A 128 -6.09 -2.27 0.56
CA MET A 128 -4.94 -2.63 -0.29
C MET A 128 -3.60 -2.49 0.47
N TYR A 129 -3.64 -2.67 1.80
CA TYR A 129 -2.49 -2.73 2.68
C TYR A 129 -2.47 -4.13 3.31
N PRO A 130 -1.51 -4.99 2.94
CA PRO A 130 -1.44 -6.34 3.52
C PRO A 130 -1.21 -6.30 5.02
N GLN A 131 -0.40 -5.35 5.49
CA GLN A 131 -0.16 -5.09 6.90
C GLN A 131 -1.07 -3.98 7.42
N TYR A 132 -1.76 -4.23 8.52
CA TYR A 132 -2.55 -3.22 9.22
C TYR A 132 -1.65 -2.12 9.79
N SER A 133 -2.12 -0.88 9.71
CA SER A 133 -1.70 0.23 10.55
C SER A 133 -2.88 1.14 10.86
N SER A 134 -2.82 1.84 11.99
CA SER A 134 -3.78 2.89 12.31
C SER A 134 -3.74 4.03 11.27
N ALA A 135 -2.56 4.29 10.69
CA ALA A 135 -2.35 5.35 9.70
C ALA A 135 -3.02 5.06 8.34
N THR A 136 -3.35 3.80 8.04
CA THR A 136 -3.84 3.36 6.74
C THR A 136 -5.19 2.64 6.85
N THR A 137 -5.19 1.37 7.26
CA THR A 137 -6.38 0.52 7.34
C THR A 137 -7.43 1.12 8.26
N GLN A 138 -7.05 1.48 9.49
CA GLN A 138 -8.00 2.06 10.45
C GLN A 138 -8.59 3.38 9.96
N SER A 139 -7.73 4.28 9.45
CA SER A 139 -8.14 5.57 8.92
C SER A 139 -9.19 5.42 7.80
N SER A 140 -8.97 4.52 6.84
CA SER A 140 -9.92 4.28 5.74
C SER A 140 -11.24 3.69 6.21
N ILE A 141 -11.21 2.76 7.16
CA ILE A 141 -12.42 2.14 7.71
C ILE A 141 -13.24 3.17 8.53
N GLU A 142 -12.59 3.97 9.36
CA GLU A 142 -13.28 5.01 10.13
C GLU A 142 -13.87 6.10 9.23
N ASP A 143 -13.15 6.49 8.17
CA ASP A 143 -13.66 7.44 7.17
C ASP A 143 -14.90 6.89 6.45
N TRP A 144 -14.88 5.61 6.08
CA TRP A 144 -16.01 4.91 5.49
C TRP A 144 -17.26 4.98 6.37
N PHE A 145 -17.16 4.51 7.62
CA PHE A 145 -18.31 4.50 8.54
C PHE A 145 -18.78 5.90 8.92
N SER A 146 -17.85 6.83 9.15
CA SER A 146 -18.16 8.24 9.46
C SER A 146 -18.90 8.91 8.30
N THR A 147 -18.48 8.64 7.07
CA THR A 147 -19.10 9.20 5.86
C THR A 147 -20.45 8.54 5.58
N SER A 148 -20.55 7.21 5.71
CA SER A 148 -21.80 6.46 5.58
C SER A 148 -22.86 6.98 6.54
N HIS A 149 -22.50 7.15 7.82
CA HIS A 149 -23.42 7.66 8.84
C HIS A 149 -23.91 9.08 8.53
N LYS A 150 -22.99 10.00 8.13
CA LYS A 150 -23.36 11.39 7.79
C LYS A 150 -24.23 11.49 6.54
N ALA A 151 -24.02 10.61 5.57
CA ALA A 151 -24.77 10.57 4.32
C ALA A 151 -26.09 9.78 4.43
N GLY A 152 -26.33 9.10 5.56
CA GLY A 152 -27.56 8.33 5.80
C GLY A 152 -27.55 6.94 5.17
N TYR A 153 -26.39 6.41 4.79
CA TYR A 153 -26.26 5.05 4.27
C TYR A 153 -26.06 4.02 5.39
N SER A 154 -26.68 2.85 5.24
CA SER A 154 -26.56 1.72 6.17
C SER A 154 -26.46 0.42 5.40
N PHE A 155 -25.29 -0.23 5.44
CA PHE A 155 -25.03 -1.51 4.80
C PHE A 155 -24.61 -2.55 5.83
N TRP A 156 -24.94 -3.82 5.59
CA TRP A 156 -24.31 -4.91 6.33
C TRP A 156 -22.87 -5.05 5.82
N THR A 157 -21.90 -4.84 6.71
CA THR A 157 -20.49 -4.71 6.32
C THR A 157 -19.61 -5.71 7.05
N ASP A 158 -18.76 -6.40 6.30
CA ASP A 158 -17.64 -7.19 6.80
C ASP A 158 -16.31 -6.52 6.46
N ILE A 159 -15.30 -6.76 7.29
CA ILE A 159 -13.99 -6.10 7.19
C ILE A 159 -12.90 -7.16 7.13
N ILE A 160 -11.97 -6.96 6.20
CA ILE A 160 -10.69 -7.66 6.15
C ILE A 160 -9.65 -6.70 6.74
N TRP A 161 -9.08 -7.04 7.89
CA TRP A 161 -8.21 -6.13 8.65
C TRP A 161 -6.75 -6.19 8.18
N ASP A 162 -6.28 -7.36 7.79
CA ASP A 162 -4.95 -7.62 7.25
C ASP A 162 -4.93 -8.97 6.53
N TYR A 163 -3.87 -9.20 5.75
CA TYR A 163 -3.59 -10.47 5.05
C TYR A 163 -2.08 -10.65 4.82
N HIS A 164 -1.27 -10.04 5.70
CA HIS A 164 0.19 -9.99 5.61
C HIS A 164 0.89 -11.36 5.59
N SER A 165 0.21 -12.40 6.06
CA SER A 165 0.70 -13.77 6.15
C SER A 165 -0.06 -14.75 5.24
N ASP A 166 -0.92 -14.26 4.34
CA ASP A 166 -1.65 -15.14 3.42
C ASP A 166 -0.69 -15.86 2.46
N GLU A 167 -0.90 -17.17 2.26
CA GLU A 167 0.01 -18.01 1.49
C GLU A 167 0.13 -17.59 0.01
N HIS A 168 -0.96 -17.10 -0.58
CA HIS A 168 -0.98 -16.67 -1.98
C HIS A 168 -0.32 -15.29 -2.14
N PHE A 169 -0.50 -14.39 -1.16
CA PHE A 169 0.24 -13.14 -1.08
C PHE A 169 1.75 -13.38 -0.94
N ILE A 170 2.16 -14.29 -0.06
CA ILE A 170 3.57 -14.68 0.10
C ILE A 170 4.12 -15.30 -1.18
N ALA A 171 3.38 -16.22 -1.81
CA ALA A 171 3.80 -16.88 -3.05
C ALA A 171 4.01 -15.88 -4.21
N ALA A 172 3.14 -14.87 -4.33
CA ALA A 172 3.28 -13.81 -5.34
C ALA A 172 4.61 -13.05 -5.17
N HIS A 173 4.97 -12.71 -3.93
CA HIS A 173 6.26 -12.10 -3.64
C HIS A 173 7.44 -13.04 -3.91
N CYS A 174 7.37 -14.30 -3.48
CA CYS A 174 8.44 -15.27 -3.66
C CYS A 174 8.85 -15.39 -5.14
N LYS A 175 7.87 -15.43 -6.06
CA LYS A 175 8.14 -15.48 -7.50
C LYS A 175 8.97 -14.28 -7.97
N LEU A 176 8.49 -13.06 -7.72
CA LEU A 176 9.13 -11.83 -8.19
C LEU A 176 10.51 -11.60 -7.55
N ILE A 177 10.65 -11.94 -6.26
CA ILE A 177 11.91 -11.79 -5.53
C ILE A 177 12.94 -12.79 -6.03
N SER A 178 12.55 -14.05 -6.30
CA SER A 178 13.48 -15.06 -6.83
C SER A 178 14.05 -14.64 -8.19
N GLU A 179 13.18 -14.19 -9.11
CA GLU A 179 13.61 -13.68 -10.42
C GLU A 179 14.55 -12.47 -10.31
N ALA A 180 14.29 -11.56 -9.36
CA ALA A 180 15.14 -10.41 -9.13
C ALA A 180 16.48 -10.79 -8.47
N TYR A 181 16.46 -11.76 -7.56
CA TYR A 181 17.65 -12.25 -6.87
C TYR A 181 18.61 -12.98 -7.81
N GLU A 182 18.11 -13.83 -8.70
CA GLU A 182 18.92 -14.46 -9.75
C GLU A 182 19.60 -13.43 -10.65
N LYS A 183 18.86 -12.40 -11.09
CA LYS A 183 19.42 -11.29 -11.88
C LYS A 183 20.49 -10.53 -11.09
N ALA A 184 20.28 -10.31 -9.79
CA ALA A 184 21.24 -9.60 -8.95
C ALA A 184 22.54 -10.41 -8.76
N LEU A 185 22.43 -11.73 -8.62
CA LEU A 185 23.57 -12.65 -8.56
C LEU A 185 24.35 -12.71 -9.88
N ALA A 186 23.66 -12.59 -11.02
CA ALA A 186 24.30 -12.51 -12.33
C ALA A 186 25.12 -11.22 -12.52
N LEU A 187 24.72 -10.12 -11.86
CA LEU A 187 25.47 -8.85 -11.87
C LEU A 187 26.67 -8.87 -10.91
N ASN A 188 26.53 -9.57 -9.78
CA ASN A 188 27.56 -9.70 -8.75
C ASN A 188 27.30 -10.98 -7.96
N ALA A 189 28.31 -11.84 -7.79
CA ALA A 189 28.17 -13.12 -7.07
C ALA A 189 27.66 -12.99 -5.62
N ARG A 190 27.61 -11.77 -5.07
CA ARG A 190 26.98 -11.44 -3.78
C ARG A 190 25.85 -10.44 -3.97
N ALA A 191 24.67 -10.80 -3.49
CA ALA A 191 23.48 -9.95 -3.49
C ALA A 191 22.87 -9.85 -2.09
N ARG A 192 22.34 -8.67 -1.74
CA ARG A 192 21.58 -8.41 -0.52
C ARG A 192 20.13 -8.09 -0.87
N ILE A 193 19.18 -8.69 -0.14
CA ILE A 193 17.75 -8.36 -0.27
C ILE A 193 17.37 -7.33 0.79
N LEU A 194 16.93 -6.15 0.34
CA LEU A 194 16.41 -5.10 1.19
C LEU A 194 14.89 -5.05 1.05
N PHE A 195 14.18 -5.44 2.10
CA PHE A 195 12.73 -5.28 2.17
C PHE A 195 12.45 -3.86 2.68
N SER A 196 12.00 -2.99 1.79
CA SER A 196 11.72 -1.58 2.07
C SER A 196 10.23 -1.36 2.30
N ALA A 197 9.89 -0.84 3.48
CA ALA A 197 8.53 -0.49 3.86
C ALA A 197 8.44 0.99 4.25
N HIS A 198 7.28 1.63 4.08
CA HIS A 198 7.09 3.00 4.57
C HIS A 198 7.33 3.05 6.08
N SER A 199 8.11 4.02 6.55
CA SER A 199 8.38 4.12 7.99
C SER A 199 7.16 4.64 8.75
N LEU A 200 7.03 4.25 10.02
CA LEU A 200 6.09 4.87 10.95
C LEU A 200 6.86 5.56 12.09
N PRO A 201 6.33 6.64 12.67
CA PRO A 201 6.88 7.18 13.91
C PRO A 201 6.83 6.10 15.00
N VAL A 202 7.91 5.97 15.80
CA VAL A 202 8.03 4.95 16.85
C VAL A 202 6.86 5.02 17.84
N SER A 203 6.30 6.21 18.06
CA SER A 203 5.13 6.42 18.92
C SER A 203 3.89 5.65 18.48
N PHE A 204 3.75 5.27 17.21
CA PHE A 204 2.65 4.42 16.74
C PHE A 204 2.82 3.00 17.25
N ILE A 205 4.03 2.48 17.17
CA ILE A 205 4.37 1.14 17.67
C ILE A 205 4.27 1.09 19.19
N GLU A 206 4.73 2.13 19.89
CA GLU A 206 4.57 2.25 21.35
C GLU A 206 3.09 2.31 21.79
N LYS A 207 2.18 2.75 20.90
CA LYS A 207 0.72 2.73 21.12
C LYS A 207 0.05 1.41 20.73
N GLY A 208 0.81 0.41 20.27
CA GLY A 208 0.31 -0.92 19.93
C GLY A 208 0.00 -1.17 18.46
N ASP A 209 0.45 -0.30 17.54
CA ASP A 209 0.28 -0.56 16.11
C ASP A 209 1.08 -1.82 15.68
N PRO A 210 0.43 -2.85 15.10
CA PRO A 210 1.05 -4.15 14.79
C PRO A 210 1.92 -4.12 13.53
N TYR A 211 1.94 -3.03 12.77
CA TYR A 211 2.57 -2.93 11.44
C TYR A 211 3.99 -3.49 11.38
N LYS A 212 4.83 -3.13 12.37
CA LYS A 212 6.22 -3.60 12.46
C LYS A 212 6.32 -5.12 12.63
N GLN A 213 5.43 -5.70 13.43
CA GLN A 213 5.41 -7.15 13.67
C GLN A 213 4.91 -7.89 12.44
N GLN A 214 3.84 -7.40 11.81
CA GLN A 214 3.28 -8.00 10.60
C GLN A 214 4.27 -7.95 9.44
N LEU A 215 4.99 -6.84 9.24
CA LEU A 215 6.08 -6.77 8.26
C LEU A 215 7.17 -7.82 8.49
N ARG A 216 7.58 -8.02 9.75
CA ARG A 216 8.56 -9.06 10.10
C ARG A 216 8.03 -10.44 9.78
N GLN A 217 6.77 -10.73 10.09
CA GLN A 217 6.13 -12.01 9.75
C GLN A 217 6.09 -12.21 8.23
N THR A 218 5.67 -11.21 7.45
CA THR A 218 5.69 -11.28 5.98
C THR A 218 7.09 -11.62 5.45
N VAL A 219 8.12 -10.89 5.89
CA VAL A 219 9.51 -11.11 5.45
C VAL A 219 10.00 -12.51 5.82
N LEU A 220 9.74 -12.96 7.05
CA LEU A 220 10.12 -14.30 7.49
C LEU A 220 9.43 -15.38 6.67
N SER A 221 8.12 -15.25 6.42
CA SER A 221 7.37 -16.20 5.60
C SER A 221 7.89 -16.27 4.16
N ILE A 222 8.23 -15.13 3.55
CA ILE A 222 8.84 -15.09 2.21
C ILE A 222 10.18 -15.84 2.20
N LEU A 223 11.08 -15.51 3.12
CA LEU A 223 12.41 -16.14 3.18
C LEU A 223 12.32 -17.64 3.44
N GLN A 224 11.38 -18.08 4.27
CA GLN A 224 11.11 -19.50 4.52
C GLN A 224 10.60 -20.22 3.27
N ASN A 225 9.62 -19.64 2.56
CA ASN A 225 9.04 -20.23 1.35
C ASN A 225 10.04 -20.30 0.19
N MET A 226 11.00 -19.38 0.13
CA MET A 226 12.08 -19.40 -0.87
C MET A 226 13.25 -20.32 -0.49
N GLY A 227 13.31 -20.83 0.75
CA GLY A 227 14.48 -21.55 1.24
C GLY A 227 15.73 -20.67 1.39
N LEU A 228 15.54 -19.37 1.61
CA LEU A 228 16.60 -18.35 1.66
C LEU A 228 16.83 -17.79 3.07
N GLN A 229 16.59 -18.58 4.12
CA GLN A 229 16.66 -18.10 5.51
C GLN A 229 18.05 -17.56 5.91
N SER A 230 19.12 -18.04 5.26
CA SER A 230 20.51 -17.70 5.58
C SER A 230 21.12 -16.61 4.69
N ILE A 231 20.36 -16.04 3.75
CA ILE A 231 20.91 -15.02 2.85
C ILE A 231 21.02 -13.67 3.56
N ASP A 232 21.92 -12.83 3.04
CA ASP A 232 22.05 -11.45 3.48
C ASP A 232 20.79 -10.64 3.13
N ASN A 233 20.00 -10.32 4.15
CA ASN A 233 18.76 -9.57 3.98
C ASN A 233 18.51 -8.61 5.15
N THR A 234 17.69 -7.59 4.91
CA THR A 234 17.30 -6.64 5.97
C THR A 234 15.91 -6.06 5.68
N LEU A 235 15.05 -6.04 6.70
CA LEU A 235 13.85 -5.20 6.72
C LEU A 235 14.23 -3.78 7.14
N CYS A 236 13.96 -2.81 6.27
CA CYS A 236 14.35 -1.42 6.40
C CYS A 236 13.18 -0.49 6.04
N TYR A 237 13.30 0.79 6.41
CA TYR A 237 12.19 1.74 6.35
C TYR A 237 12.54 3.02 5.59
N GLN A 238 11.67 3.40 4.66
CA GLN A 238 11.82 4.56 3.77
C GLN A 238 10.93 5.76 4.18
N SER A 239 11.03 6.86 3.46
CA SER A 239 10.10 8.00 3.52
C SER A 239 9.92 8.65 4.90
N LYS A 240 11.01 8.76 5.69
CA LYS A 240 11.02 9.43 7.00
C LYS A 240 10.91 10.94 6.86
N LEU A 241 10.08 11.56 7.70
CA LEU A 241 9.74 12.98 7.57
C LEU A 241 9.81 13.74 8.90
N GLY A 242 10.50 14.88 8.89
CA GLY A 242 10.60 15.73 10.07
C GLY A 242 11.39 15.11 11.25
N PRO A 243 11.39 15.77 12.42
CA PRO A 243 12.35 15.51 13.49
C PRO A 243 11.92 14.42 14.48
N VAL A 244 10.86 13.67 14.22
CA VAL A 244 10.38 12.61 15.13
C VAL A 244 11.21 11.34 15.02
N ARG A 245 11.15 10.45 16.03
CA ARG A 245 11.79 9.13 15.95
C ARG A 245 11.00 8.23 15.01
N TRP A 246 11.68 7.66 14.02
CA TRP A 246 11.12 6.76 13.01
C TRP A 246 11.66 5.34 13.19
N LEU A 247 11.03 4.36 12.53
CA LEU A 247 11.54 2.99 12.51
C LEU A 247 12.88 2.88 11.79
N GLU A 248 13.79 2.11 12.36
CA GLU A 248 15.15 1.86 11.86
C GLU A 248 15.36 0.36 11.58
N PRO A 249 16.32 -0.02 10.71
CA PRO A 249 17.23 0.86 9.95
C PRO A 249 16.55 1.56 8.76
N SER A 250 17.06 2.70 8.32
CA SER A 250 16.58 3.39 7.12
C SER A 250 16.97 2.63 5.85
N THR A 251 16.11 2.62 4.84
CA THR A 251 16.44 2.02 3.53
C THR A 251 17.70 2.68 2.95
N LYS A 252 17.81 4.01 3.06
CA LYS A 252 18.99 4.75 2.64
C LYS A 252 20.29 4.28 3.30
N SER A 253 20.29 4.05 4.62
CA SER A 253 21.49 3.58 5.34
C SER A 253 21.88 2.17 4.92
N GLU A 254 20.90 1.29 4.69
CA GLU A 254 21.16 -0.08 4.24
C GLU A 254 21.66 -0.15 2.80
N LEU A 255 21.20 0.75 1.92
CA LEU A 255 21.74 0.90 0.57
C LEU A 255 23.20 1.33 0.60
N LEU A 256 23.55 2.34 1.41
CA LEU A 256 24.94 2.77 1.58
C LEU A 256 25.82 1.66 2.16
N ARG A 257 25.28 0.87 3.12
CA ARG A 257 25.96 -0.32 3.64
C ARG A 257 26.22 -1.34 2.54
N ALA A 258 25.24 -1.61 1.67
CA ALA A 258 25.40 -2.52 0.54
C ALA A 258 26.46 -2.03 -0.47
N CYS A 259 26.53 -0.72 -0.73
CA CYS A 259 27.59 -0.12 -1.54
C CYS A 259 28.98 -0.37 -0.93
N ASN A 260 29.13 -0.13 0.38
CA ASN A 260 30.38 -0.34 1.10
C ASN A 260 30.78 -1.82 1.11
N ASP A 261 29.82 -2.73 1.24
CA ASP A 261 30.03 -4.17 1.22
C ASP A 261 30.28 -4.72 -0.20
N ASN A 262 30.16 -3.86 -1.23
CA ASN A 262 30.31 -4.18 -2.65
C ASN A 262 29.42 -5.34 -3.11
N VAL A 263 28.15 -5.35 -2.70
CA VAL A 263 27.14 -6.33 -3.11
C VAL A 263 26.11 -5.71 -4.07
N SER A 264 25.46 -6.52 -4.91
CA SER A 264 24.26 -6.08 -5.62
C SER A 264 23.07 -6.02 -4.66
N VAL A 265 22.09 -5.18 -4.97
CA VAL A 265 20.89 -4.94 -4.15
C VAL A 265 19.66 -5.41 -4.90
N VAL A 266 18.84 -6.22 -4.23
CA VAL A 266 17.44 -6.47 -4.58
C VAL A 266 16.58 -5.67 -3.62
N LEU A 267 15.90 -4.63 -4.11
CA LEU A 267 15.04 -3.78 -3.30
C LEU A 267 13.57 -4.17 -3.48
N VAL A 268 12.92 -4.59 -2.40
CA VAL A 268 11.53 -5.10 -2.40
C VAL A 268 10.60 -4.09 -1.73
N PRO A 269 9.64 -3.47 -2.45
CA PRO A 269 8.62 -2.59 -1.85
C PRO A 269 7.56 -3.43 -1.11
N ILE A 270 7.90 -3.95 0.07
CA ILE A 270 7.16 -5.03 0.75
C ILE A 270 5.80 -4.62 1.34
N ALA A 271 5.58 -3.31 1.49
CA ALA A 271 4.36 -2.74 2.06
C ALA A 271 3.38 -2.19 1.00
N PHE A 272 3.68 -2.37 -0.30
CA PHE A 272 2.87 -1.84 -1.39
C PHE A 272 2.50 -2.92 -2.39
N VAL A 273 1.23 -2.95 -2.78
CA VAL A 273 0.70 -3.85 -3.81
C VAL A 273 0.49 -3.15 -5.16
N SER A 274 0.65 -1.82 -5.20
CA SER A 274 0.49 -0.99 -6.40
C SER A 274 1.65 0.00 -6.51
N GLU A 275 2.12 0.25 -7.73
CA GLU A 275 3.14 1.27 -7.99
C GLU A 275 2.63 2.66 -7.57
N ASN A 276 3.52 3.47 -7.00
CA ASN A 276 3.21 4.79 -6.48
C ASN A 276 4.44 5.70 -6.52
N SER A 277 4.35 6.90 -5.94
CA SER A 277 5.45 7.86 -5.94
C SER A 277 6.69 7.37 -5.18
N GLU A 278 6.50 6.58 -4.12
CA GLU A 278 7.62 6.04 -3.37
C GLU A 278 8.35 4.97 -4.18
N THR A 279 7.63 4.11 -4.91
CA THR A 279 8.28 3.09 -5.75
C THR A 279 8.91 3.69 -7.02
N LEU A 280 8.18 4.52 -7.75
CA LEU A 280 8.63 5.02 -9.05
C LEU A 280 9.61 6.20 -8.98
N VAL A 281 9.66 6.92 -7.85
CA VAL A 281 10.57 8.06 -7.67
C VAL A 281 11.57 7.79 -6.57
N GLU A 282 11.13 7.55 -5.33
CA GLU A 282 12.07 7.35 -4.23
C GLU A 282 12.94 6.09 -4.45
N LEU A 283 12.36 4.96 -4.86
CA LEU A 283 13.14 3.76 -5.14
C LEU A 283 13.86 3.80 -6.50
N ASP A 284 13.13 4.02 -7.58
CA ASP A 284 13.66 3.88 -8.95
C ASP A 284 14.56 5.04 -9.40
N ILE A 285 14.47 6.21 -8.76
CA ILE A 285 15.29 7.39 -9.09
C ILE A 285 16.26 7.70 -7.95
N GLU A 286 15.74 8.03 -6.77
CA GLU A 286 16.60 8.54 -5.68
C GLU A 286 17.53 7.44 -5.13
N TYR A 287 16.98 6.29 -4.76
CA TYR A 287 17.75 5.20 -4.16
C TYR A 287 18.58 4.44 -5.19
N LYS A 288 18.06 4.23 -6.40
CA LYS A 288 18.84 3.67 -7.51
C LYS A 288 20.08 4.51 -7.80
N ALA A 289 19.99 5.85 -7.73
CA ALA A 289 21.13 6.74 -7.92
C ALA A 289 22.21 6.60 -6.84
N LEU A 290 21.85 6.19 -5.61
CA LEU A 290 22.82 5.94 -4.53
C LEU A 290 23.66 4.68 -4.77
N VAL A 291 23.07 3.64 -5.36
CA VAL A 291 23.73 2.34 -5.58
C VAL A 291 24.41 2.24 -6.95
N GLY A 292 23.81 2.85 -7.97
CA GLY A 292 24.21 2.74 -9.36
C GLY A 292 23.49 1.62 -10.12
N GLU A 293 23.14 1.87 -11.38
CA GLU A 293 22.24 1.01 -12.16
C GLU A 293 22.71 -0.44 -12.32
N LYS A 294 24.03 -0.66 -12.36
CA LYS A 294 24.62 -1.98 -12.60
C LYS A 294 24.57 -2.92 -11.39
N LYS A 295 24.11 -2.45 -10.24
CA LYS A 295 24.06 -3.22 -8.98
C LYS A 295 22.71 -3.12 -8.28
N PHE A 296 21.69 -2.56 -8.94
CA PHE A 296 20.40 -2.28 -8.32
C PHE A 296 19.28 -2.92 -9.12
N ILE A 297 18.49 -3.76 -8.45
CA ILE A 297 17.29 -4.36 -9.00
C ILE A 297 16.15 -4.08 -8.04
N ARG A 298 15.15 -3.30 -8.48
CA ARG A 298 13.90 -3.16 -7.74
C ARG A 298 12.93 -4.26 -8.18
N VAL A 299 12.30 -4.90 -7.21
CA VAL A 299 11.17 -5.81 -7.45
C VAL A 299 9.92 -4.96 -7.75
N PRO A 300 9.15 -5.26 -8.81
CA PRO A 300 7.88 -4.60 -9.05
C PRO A 300 6.90 -4.87 -7.90
N THR A 301 5.96 -3.95 -7.69
CA THR A 301 4.80 -4.24 -6.83
C THR A 301 3.94 -5.36 -7.44
N LEU A 302 3.09 -5.98 -6.62
CA LEU A 302 2.32 -7.16 -7.07
C LEU A 302 1.36 -6.85 -8.22
N GLY A 303 0.82 -5.64 -8.32
CA GLY A 303 -0.10 -5.24 -9.39
C GLY A 303 -1.23 -6.25 -9.54
N THR A 304 -1.39 -6.82 -10.72
CA THR A 304 -2.39 -7.87 -11.01
C THR A 304 -1.77 -9.28 -11.08
N ASP A 305 -0.72 -9.57 -10.30
CA ASP A 305 -0.16 -10.92 -10.24
C ASP A 305 -1.27 -11.95 -9.91
N PRO A 306 -1.39 -13.06 -10.66
CA PRO A 306 -2.48 -14.01 -10.47
C PRO A 306 -2.59 -14.57 -9.06
N LYS A 307 -1.46 -14.82 -8.37
CA LYS A 307 -1.47 -15.31 -6.98
C LYS A 307 -1.95 -14.23 -6.02
N PHE A 308 -1.59 -12.97 -6.28
CA PHE A 308 -2.12 -11.88 -5.48
C PHE A 308 -3.63 -11.69 -5.67
N ILE A 309 -4.14 -11.75 -6.91
CA ILE A 309 -5.59 -11.66 -7.14
C ILE A 309 -6.33 -12.87 -6.54
N GLU A 310 -5.73 -14.06 -6.56
CA GLU A 310 -6.24 -15.25 -5.86
C GLU A 310 -6.31 -15.06 -4.34
N CYS A 311 -5.28 -14.46 -3.71
CA CYS A 311 -5.32 -14.04 -2.29
C CYS A 311 -6.55 -13.18 -2.01
N LEU A 312 -6.71 -12.07 -2.76
CA LEU A 312 -7.82 -11.14 -2.54
C LEU A 312 -9.18 -11.83 -2.74
N CYS A 313 -9.31 -12.70 -3.74
CA CYS A 313 -10.51 -13.47 -3.99
C CYS A 313 -10.84 -14.38 -2.81
N ASN A 314 -9.90 -15.18 -2.34
CA ASN A 314 -10.09 -16.11 -1.22
C ASN A 314 -10.50 -15.38 0.07
N LEU A 315 -9.91 -14.22 0.35
CA LEU A 315 -10.28 -13.40 1.51
C LEU A 315 -11.72 -12.92 1.43
N VAL A 316 -12.19 -12.49 0.26
CA VAL A 316 -13.58 -12.05 0.06
C VAL A 316 -14.54 -13.23 0.14
N LEU A 317 -14.22 -14.36 -0.49
CA LEU A 317 -15.08 -15.54 -0.48
C LEU A 317 -15.23 -16.12 0.94
N ALA A 318 -14.21 -16.02 1.79
CA ALA A 318 -14.27 -16.40 3.20
C ALA A 318 -15.16 -15.49 4.06
N LYS A 319 -15.58 -14.34 3.52
CA LYS A 319 -16.54 -13.41 4.12
C LYS A 319 -17.93 -13.51 3.49
N GLN A 320 -18.27 -14.59 2.77
CA GLN A 320 -19.63 -14.80 2.28
C GLN A 320 -20.61 -15.14 3.41
#